data_AF-A0A1Y4QIN0-F1
#
_entry.id   AF-A0A1Y4QIN0-F1
#
_cell.length_a   1.000
_cell.length_b   1.000
_cell.length_c   1.000
_cell.angle_alpha   90.00
_cell.angle_beta   90.00
_cell.angle_gamma   90.00
#
_symmetry.space_group_name_H-M   'P 1'
#
loop_
_entity.id
_entity.type
_entity.pdbx_description
1 polymer ?
#
loop_
_entity_poly.entity_id
_entity_poly.type
_entity_poly.pdbx_seq_one_letter_code
_entity_poly.pdbx_strand_id
1 'polypeptide(L)'
;MSIEDEIINYIKSNENVGAIMLTGSWGCGKTYLINDISSKLNKEQDYAIIVLSLFGIDSIDNIEKQIKKQIIDFKTNKKLSESKFNISNIKEIASNLSEYSKVIRGINAALSIDYYDFIEIKNSIKCYNSNGEIEKKLVLIFDDFERSKLDMVELLGVINNFSENKKIKVIVIADEEKIKEEYKEFKEKVIFNTYYLLPEYSKIISNIIENYVETKSGYTSFLNKYINLIEQVFFESNSNNIRILKAILINFERVYGLWCDNFSISEYIGDVLYTYAVMSFEYRKGNYKRQKYGYVFIDSNLSDKYLNYGRNGSCFNSLKQWVLENRWDENGVISEISRRYYPEEIPSYQKFLVSSFWQLNDQIILSSLPECVEYGYDGKLTIDELISLLGIISALKNNNISPEYNHYIITSL
;
A
#
# COMPACT_ATOMS: atom_id res chain seq x y z
N MET A 1 22.11 -11.38 17.46
CA MET A 1 21.48 -10.17 18.00
C MET A 1 20.61 -9.58 16.91
N SER A 2 19.41 -9.09 17.23
CA SER A 2 18.56 -8.43 16.24
C SER A 2 19.06 -7.00 15.96
N ILE A 3 18.65 -6.41 14.83
CA ILE A 3 18.96 -5.00 14.53
C ILE A 3 18.32 -4.06 15.57
N GLU A 4 17.16 -4.44 16.12
CA GLU A 4 16.53 -3.72 17.23
C GLU A 4 17.45 -3.66 18.45
N ASP A 5 18.06 -4.79 18.83
CA ASP A 5 19.00 -4.86 19.96
C ASP A 5 20.25 -3.99 19.73
N GLU A 6 20.79 -4.00 18.51
CA GLU A 6 21.94 -3.15 18.12
C GLU A 6 21.62 -1.65 18.26
N ILE A 7 20.45 -1.23 17.76
CA ILE A 7 19.99 0.17 17.87
C ILE A 7 19.79 0.56 19.33
N ILE A 8 19.14 -0.30 20.13
CA ILE A 8 18.90 -0.05 21.55
C ILE A 8 20.24 0.03 22.31
N ASN A 9 21.18 -0.86 22.03
CA ASN A 9 22.50 -0.84 22.64
C ASN A 9 23.29 0.42 22.28
N TYR A 10 23.22 0.88 21.02
CA TYR A 10 23.81 2.15 20.61
C TYR A 10 23.21 3.35 21.37
N ILE A 11 21.88 3.38 21.53
CA ILE A 11 21.19 4.46 22.27
C ILE A 11 21.59 4.45 23.75
N LYS A 12 21.66 3.27 24.37
CA LYS A 12 21.96 3.10 25.79
C LYS A 12 23.44 3.26 26.13
N SER A 13 24.35 3.18 25.16
CA SER A 13 25.79 3.28 25.42
C SER A 13 26.23 4.69 25.84
N ASN A 14 27.17 4.75 26.78
CA ASN A 14 27.67 6.01 27.34
C ASN A 14 28.65 6.74 26.40
N GLU A 15 29.34 5.99 25.53
CA GLU A 15 30.28 6.55 24.57
C GLU A 15 29.58 7.01 23.30
N ASN A 16 30.03 8.13 22.71
CA ASN A 16 29.53 8.61 21.43
C ASN A 16 30.66 8.54 20.40
N VAL A 17 30.52 7.62 19.44
CA VAL A 17 31.57 7.26 18.47
C VAL A 17 31.20 7.72 17.05
N GLY A 18 30.07 8.43 16.91
CA GLY A 18 29.50 8.83 15.62
C GLY A 18 28.04 8.39 15.47
N ALA A 19 27.46 8.73 14.33
CA ALA A 19 26.09 8.33 13.99
C ALA A 19 26.06 6.88 13.51
N ILE A 20 24.92 6.21 13.67
CA ILE A 20 24.68 4.92 13.00
C ILE A 20 23.71 5.12 11.83
N MET A 21 23.82 4.27 10.82
CA MET A 21 22.90 4.24 9.68
C MET A 21 22.07 2.96 9.68
N LEU A 22 20.75 3.08 9.54
CA LEU A 22 19.85 1.98 9.21
C LEU A 22 19.52 2.06 7.72
N THR A 23 20.02 1.11 6.94
CA THR A 23 19.86 1.07 5.48
C THR A 23 19.01 -0.12 5.02
N GLY A 24 18.51 -0.05 3.79
CA GLY A 24 17.68 -1.07 3.16
C GLY A 24 16.79 -0.49 2.07
N SER A 25 16.19 -1.33 1.24
CA SER A 25 15.35 -0.88 0.13
C SER A 25 14.11 -0.08 0.59
N TRP A 26 13.57 0.77 -0.29
CA TRP A 26 12.32 1.48 0.00
C TRP A 26 11.15 0.55 0.26
N GLY A 27 10.44 0.82 1.37
CA GLY A 27 9.27 0.03 1.77
C GLY A 27 9.59 -1.25 2.52
N CYS A 28 10.85 -1.51 2.89
CA CYS A 28 11.28 -2.67 3.67
C CYS A 28 10.96 -2.57 5.18
N GLY A 29 10.52 -1.40 5.67
CA GLY A 29 10.07 -1.23 7.06
C GLY A 29 11.00 -0.45 8.01
N LYS A 30 12.05 0.20 7.51
CA LYS A 30 13.01 0.97 8.35
C LYS A 30 12.33 1.98 9.30
N THR A 31 11.52 2.88 8.74
CA THR A 31 10.76 3.88 9.50
C THR A 31 9.81 3.24 10.51
N TYR A 32 9.22 2.08 10.18
CA TYR A 32 8.34 1.36 11.09
C TYR A 32 9.10 0.83 12.32
N LEU A 33 10.24 0.17 12.09
CA LEU A 33 11.12 -0.32 13.17
C LEU A 33 11.56 0.82 14.09
N ILE A 34 12.04 1.93 13.52
CA ILE A 34 12.49 3.08 14.30
C ILE A 34 11.36 3.72 15.10
N ASN A 35 10.17 3.87 14.50
CA ASN A 35 9.03 4.45 15.21
C ASN A 35 8.59 3.55 16.37
N ASP A 36 8.63 2.23 16.20
CA ASP A 36 8.34 1.28 17.27
C ASP A 36 9.35 1.42 18.43
N ILE A 37 10.66 1.39 18.13
CA ILE A 37 11.74 1.62 19.12
C ILE A 37 11.57 2.97 19.82
N SER A 38 11.33 4.04 19.05
CA SER A 38 11.16 5.39 19.56
C SER A 38 9.96 5.48 20.51
N SER A 39 8.85 4.83 20.17
CA SER A 39 7.64 4.81 20.98
C SER A 39 7.82 4.05 22.30
N LYS A 40 8.60 2.96 22.30
CA LYS A 40 8.95 2.19 23.50
C LYS A 40 9.85 3.01 24.43
N LEU A 41 10.98 3.52 23.92
CA LEU A 41 11.97 4.23 24.72
C LEU A 41 11.49 5.60 25.23
N ASN A 42 10.64 6.31 24.48
CA ASN A 42 10.06 7.57 24.97
C ASN A 42 9.13 7.38 26.19
N LYS A 43 8.55 6.18 26.37
CA LYS A 43 7.73 5.83 27.55
C LYS A 43 8.55 5.52 28.79
N GLU A 44 9.78 5.00 28.63
CA GLU A 44 10.70 4.62 29.72
C GLU A 44 11.26 5.83 30.51
N GLN A 45 10.83 7.05 30.20
CA GLN A 45 11.23 8.33 30.81
C GLN A 45 12.70 8.74 30.66
N ASP A 46 13.62 7.84 30.32
CA ASP A 46 15.06 8.15 30.20
C ASP A 46 15.46 8.88 28.91
N TYR A 47 14.65 8.74 27.85
CA TYR A 47 14.99 9.23 26.52
C TYR A 47 13.94 10.18 25.95
N ALA A 48 14.42 11.15 25.18
CA ALA A 48 13.64 11.99 24.29
C ALA A 48 14.13 11.75 22.86
N ILE A 49 13.43 10.88 22.15
CA ILE A 49 13.76 10.47 20.78
C ILE A 49 12.92 11.30 19.82
N ILE A 50 13.60 12.09 19.01
CA ILE A 50 13.02 12.94 17.96
C ILE A 50 13.28 12.27 16.61
N VAL A 51 12.21 11.95 15.89
CA VAL A 51 12.27 11.46 14.52
C VAL A 51 11.91 12.62 13.60
N LEU A 52 12.81 12.92 12.65
CA LEU A 52 12.71 14.01 11.70
C LEU A 52 12.82 13.45 10.27
N SER A 53 11.79 13.61 9.44
CA SER A 53 11.92 13.33 8.01
C SER A 53 12.59 14.51 7.32
N LEU A 54 13.67 14.24 6.59
CA LEU A 54 14.37 15.23 5.77
C LEU A 54 13.67 15.52 4.45
N PHE A 55 12.64 14.74 4.11
CA PHE A 55 11.88 14.94 2.89
C PHE A 55 11.14 16.28 2.92
N GLY A 56 11.49 17.15 1.97
CA GLY A 56 10.86 18.47 1.85
C GLY A 56 11.50 19.57 2.69
N ILE A 57 12.50 19.26 3.53
CA ILE A 57 13.31 20.26 4.21
C ILE A 57 14.33 20.85 3.22
N ASP A 58 14.45 22.18 3.21
CA ASP A 58 15.21 22.95 2.24
C ASP A 58 16.32 23.83 2.85
N SER A 59 16.46 23.86 4.17
CA SER A 59 17.52 24.61 4.87
C SER A 59 17.93 23.94 6.18
N ILE A 60 19.19 24.16 6.59
CA ILE A 60 19.71 23.71 7.90
C ILE A 60 18.93 24.38 9.05
N ASP A 61 18.58 25.66 8.91
CA ASP A 61 17.78 26.39 9.90
C ASP A 61 16.42 25.71 10.13
N ASN A 62 15.78 25.21 9.07
CA ASN A 62 14.52 24.48 9.19
C ASN A 62 14.69 23.15 9.94
N ILE A 63 15.82 22.45 9.79
CA ILE A 63 16.14 21.26 10.60
C ILE A 63 16.20 21.64 12.08
N GLU A 64 16.97 22.67 12.43
CA GLU A 64 17.13 23.09 13.82
C GLU A 64 15.80 23.56 14.44
N LYS A 65 15.00 24.35 13.70
CA LYS A 65 13.68 24.80 14.16
C LYS A 65 12.74 23.64 14.44
N GLN A 66 12.70 22.63 13.57
CA GLN A 66 11.84 21.45 13.78
C GLN A 66 12.29 20.62 15.00
N ILE A 67 13.59 20.45 15.20
CA ILE A 67 14.13 19.79 16.41
C ILE A 67 13.75 20.59 17.66
N LYS A 68 13.98 21.90 17.66
CA LYS A 68 13.67 22.77 18.80
C LYS A 68 12.17 22.75 19.12
N LYS A 69 11.29 22.75 18.12
CA LYS A 69 9.84 22.57 18.29
C LYS A 69 9.51 21.28 19.04
N GLN A 70 10.05 20.15 18.60
CA GLN A 70 9.81 18.87 19.26
C GLN A 70 10.41 18.83 20.68
N ILE A 71 11.56 19.48 20.93
CA ILE A 71 12.10 19.64 22.29
C ILE A 71 11.09 20.36 23.20
N ILE A 72 10.44 21.43 22.74
CA ILE A 72 9.42 22.13 23.54
C ILE A 72 8.24 21.21 23.81
N ASP A 73 7.80 20.44 22.81
CA ASP A 73 6.71 19.48 22.98
C ASP A 73 7.03 18.45 24.08
N PHE A 74 8.28 17.95 24.11
CA PHE A 74 8.77 17.08 25.20
C PHE A 74 8.83 17.80 26.56
N LYS A 75 9.29 19.05 26.61
CA LYS A 75 9.40 19.82 27.85
C LYS A 75 8.04 20.14 28.47
N THR A 76 7.03 20.39 27.63
CA THR A 76 5.71 20.87 28.03
C THR A 76 4.65 19.77 28.07
N ASN A 77 4.97 18.57 27.58
CA ASN A 77 4.01 17.48 27.33
C ASN A 77 2.78 17.90 26.51
N LYS A 78 2.89 18.98 25.70
CA LYS A 78 1.83 19.50 24.82
C LYS A 78 2.37 19.55 23.39
N LYS A 79 1.65 19.00 22.42
CA LYS A 79 1.98 19.18 20.99
C LYS A 79 1.63 20.61 20.57
N LEU A 80 2.63 21.42 20.23
CA LEU A 80 2.42 22.79 19.77
C LEU A 80 1.91 22.81 18.32
N SER A 81 0.66 23.27 18.15
CA SER A 81 0.10 23.57 16.82
C SER A 81 0.57 24.94 16.32
N GLU A 82 0.88 25.04 15.03
CA GLU A 82 1.44 26.24 14.38
C GLU A 82 0.49 27.44 14.32
N SER A 83 -0.81 27.27 14.54
CA SER A 83 -1.81 28.23 14.06
C SER A 83 -2.52 29.08 15.11
N LYS A 84 -2.16 29.06 16.40
CA LYS A 84 -2.58 30.07 17.40
C LYS A 84 -1.84 29.85 18.73
N PHE A 85 -0.65 30.44 18.86
CA PHE A 85 0.06 30.47 20.13
C PHE A 85 -0.39 31.70 20.94
N ASN A 86 -1.34 31.50 21.85
CA ASN A 86 -1.73 32.55 22.81
C ASN A 86 -0.58 32.76 23.80
N ILE A 87 -0.19 34.03 24.01
CA ILE A 87 0.80 34.52 24.98
C ILE A 87 0.53 34.00 26.42
N SER A 88 -0.69 33.54 26.73
CA SER A 88 -1.02 32.87 27.98
C SER A 88 -0.30 31.53 28.19
N ASN A 89 -0.04 30.76 27.13
CA ASN A 89 0.67 29.48 27.23
C ASN A 89 2.17 29.69 27.42
N ILE A 90 2.74 30.78 26.90
CA ILE A 90 4.12 31.21 27.19
C ILE A 90 4.28 31.57 28.66
N LYS A 91 3.29 32.25 29.25
CA LYS A 91 3.31 32.58 30.69
C LYS A 91 3.30 31.34 31.59
N GLU A 92 2.59 30.28 31.18
CA GLU A 92 2.54 28.99 31.88
C GLU A 92 3.85 28.19 31.72
N ILE A 93 4.46 28.23 30.52
CA ILE A 93 5.80 27.67 30.26
C ILE A 93 6.87 28.43 31.07
N ALA A 94 6.74 29.75 31.19
CA ALA A 94 7.69 30.61 31.89
C ALA A 94 7.51 30.62 33.42
N SER A 95 6.35 30.26 33.95
CA SER A 95 6.15 30.13 35.40
C SER A 95 6.79 28.88 35.98
N ASN A 96 6.98 27.83 35.18
CA ASN A 96 7.62 26.57 35.60
C ASN A 96 9.14 26.53 35.35
N LEU A 97 9.69 27.58 34.75
CA LEU A 97 11.10 27.70 34.38
C LEU A 97 11.65 29.03 34.93
N SER A 98 12.30 28.98 36.08
CA SER A 98 12.83 30.16 36.80
C SER A 98 13.80 31.01 35.95
N GLU A 99 14.51 30.40 35.01
CA GLU A 99 15.43 31.07 34.07
C GLU A 99 14.72 31.85 32.95
N TYR A 100 13.53 31.42 32.52
CA TYR A 100 12.79 32.05 31.40
C TYR A 100 11.94 33.24 31.86
N SER A 101 11.59 33.30 33.15
CA SER A 101 10.81 34.39 33.75
C SER A 101 11.53 35.76 33.76
N LYS A 102 12.88 35.78 33.73
CA LYS A 102 13.67 37.02 33.72
C LYS A 102 13.65 37.72 32.37
N VAL A 103 13.56 36.97 31.27
CA VAL A 103 13.60 37.52 29.90
C VAL A 103 12.25 38.14 29.51
N ILE A 104 11.13 37.54 29.95
CA ILE A 104 9.78 38.04 29.63
C ILE A 104 9.47 39.39 30.28
N ARG A 105 10.05 39.70 31.45
CA ARG A 105 9.89 41.03 32.07
C ARG A 105 10.51 42.17 31.25
N GLY A 106 11.40 41.87 30.31
CA GLY A 106 12.02 42.84 29.40
C GLY A 106 11.31 43.01 28.06
N ILE A 107 10.24 42.26 27.77
CA ILE A 107 9.57 42.27 26.46
C ILE A 107 8.49 43.36 26.44
N ASN A 108 8.92 44.62 26.40
CA ASN A 108 8.08 45.73 25.96
C ASN A 108 8.75 46.53 24.82
N ALA A 109 9.77 45.98 24.16
CA ALA A 109 10.40 46.62 23.02
C ALA A 109 10.87 45.59 21.99
N ALA A 110 10.51 45.84 20.73
CA ALA A 110 11.03 45.26 19.50
C ALA A 110 10.52 43.86 19.05
N LEU A 111 9.71 43.93 17.99
CA LEU A 111 9.72 43.13 16.75
C LEU A 111 10.63 41.87 16.70
N SER A 112 10.04 40.77 16.22
CA SER A 112 10.67 39.59 15.58
C SER A 112 11.77 38.85 16.35
N ILE A 113 11.51 38.44 17.59
CA ILE A 113 12.36 37.45 18.24
C ILE A 113 11.76 36.06 17.98
N ASP A 114 12.47 35.21 17.25
CA ASP A 114 12.09 33.80 17.07
C ASP A 114 12.37 33.08 18.40
N TYR A 115 11.33 32.58 19.07
CA TYR A 115 11.48 31.94 20.38
C TYR A 115 12.37 30.69 20.34
N TYR A 116 12.57 30.11 19.16
CA TYR A 116 13.53 29.03 18.93
C TYR A 116 14.98 29.45 19.21
N ASP A 117 15.33 30.73 19.13
CA ASP A 117 16.69 31.20 19.38
C ASP A 117 17.12 31.02 20.85
N PHE A 118 16.15 30.96 21.76
CA PHE A 118 16.41 30.72 23.20
C PHE A 118 16.51 29.24 23.56
N ILE A 119 16.33 28.33 22.60
CA ILE A 119 16.35 26.90 22.84
C ILE A 119 17.65 26.33 22.31
N GLU A 120 18.50 25.93 23.24
CA GLU A 120 19.74 25.24 22.92
C GLU A 120 19.48 23.73 22.76
N ILE A 121 20.01 23.14 21.69
CA ILE A 121 19.95 21.70 21.45
C ILE A 121 21.16 21.05 22.13
N LYS A 122 20.92 20.35 23.25
CA LYS A 122 21.93 19.63 24.05
C LYS A 122 21.69 18.12 24.04
N ASN A 123 22.67 17.35 24.53
CA ASN A 123 22.56 15.89 24.69
C ASN A 123 21.54 15.43 25.74
N SER A 124 21.04 16.33 26.59
CA SER A 124 19.92 16.08 27.49
C SER A 124 18.93 17.24 27.48
N ILE A 125 17.67 16.91 27.76
CA ILE A 125 16.59 17.88 27.94
C ILE A 125 15.93 17.68 29.30
N LYS A 126 15.74 18.78 30.03
CA LYS A 126 14.98 18.81 31.28
C LYS A 126 13.49 18.95 30.96
N CYS A 127 12.71 17.95 31.29
CA CYS A 127 11.27 17.90 31.12
C CYS A 127 10.56 18.03 32.46
N TYR A 128 9.34 18.59 32.47
CA TYR A 128 8.54 18.70 33.68
C TYR A 128 7.31 17.80 33.58
N ASN A 129 7.09 16.96 34.58
CA ASN A 129 5.87 16.19 34.73
C ASN A 129 5.20 16.47 36.09
N SER A 130 4.10 15.77 36.38
CA SER A 130 3.39 15.88 37.66
C SER A 130 4.24 15.55 38.89
N ASN A 131 5.36 14.84 38.71
CA ASN A 131 6.21 14.32 39.77
C ASN A 131 7.52 15.10 39.91
N GLY A 132 7.76 16.13 39.08
CA GLY A 132 8.93 17.00 39.14
C GLY A 132 9.69 17.14 37.82
N GLU A 133 10.94 17.59 37.92
CA GLU A 133 11.87 17.71 36.81
C GLU A 133 12.51 16.34 36.52
N ILE A 134 12.49 15.92 35.26
CA ILE A 134 13.12 14.70 34.77
C ILE A 134 14.08 15.06 33.64
N GLU A 135 15.32 14.64 33.77
CA GLU A 135 16.31 14.79 32.70
C GLU A 135 16.24 13.59 31.76
N LYS A 136 16.06 13.87 30.47
CA LYS A 136 16.01 12.86 29.41
C LYS A 136 17.20 13.02 28.47
N LYS A 137 17.83 11.92 28.07
CA LYS A 137 18.86 11.94 27.02
C LYS A 137 18.20 12.18 25.65
N LEU A 138 18.73 13.13 24.89
CA LEU A 138 18.25 13.43 23.54
C LEU A 138 18.83 12.43 22.53
N VAL A 139 17.98 11.90 21.67
CA VAL A 139 18.36 11.09 20.50
C VAL A 139 17.70 11.70 19.27
N LEU A 140 18.47 11.90 18.20
CA LEU A 140 17.98 12.43 16.94
C LEU A 140 17.99 11.35 15.88
N ILE A 141 16.89 11.21 15.15
CA ILE A 141 16.77 10.28 14.04
C ILE A 141 16.37 11.04 12.79
N PHE A 142 17.19 10.95 11.75
CA PHE A 142 16.98 11.60 10.46
C PHE A 142 16.51 10.56 9.44
N ASP A 143 15.26 10.68 8.97
CA ASP A 143 14.66 9.79 7.97
C ASP A 143 14.67 10.43 6.57
N ASP A 144 14.52 9.59 5.53
CA ASP A 144 14.54 9.98 4.13
C ASP A 144 15.83 10.74 3.72
N PHE A 145 17.00 10.35 4.23
CA PHE A 145 18.27 11.04 4.00
C PHE A 145 18.58 11.25 2.51
N GLU A 146 18.38 10.23 1.67
CA GLU A 146 18.59 10.29 0.23
C GLU A 146 17.60 11.19 -0.53
N ARG A 147 16.54 11.66 0.13
CA ARG A 147 15.48 12.51 -0.46
C ARG A 147 15.53 13.96 0.03
N SER A 148 16.55 14.29 0.82
CA SER A 148 16.82 15.68 1.22
C SER A 148 17.09 16.55 -0.01
N LYS A 149 16.65 17.81 0.04
CA LYS A 149 17.02 18.82 -0.98
C LYS A 149 18.37 19.48 -0.69
N LEU A 150 18.84 19.35 0.56
CA LEU A 150 20.12 19.90 0.98
C LEU A 150 21.27 19.16 0.32
N ASP A 151 22.39 19.84 0.22
CA ASP A 151 23.62 19.19 -0.19
C ASP A 151 24.00 18.09 0.82
N MET A 152 24.52 16.98 0.29
CA MET A 152 24.83 15.80 1.10
C MET A 152 25.95 16.08 2.11
N VAL A 153 26.95 16.88 1.73
CA VAL A 153 28.08 17.22 2.59
C VAL A 153 27.62 18.16 3.69
N GLU A 154 26.75 19.13 3.38
CA GLU A 154 26.12 19.99 4.38
C GLU A 154 25.34 19.18 5.41
N LEU A 155 24.51 18.24 4.95
CA LEU A 155 23.68 17.41 5.82
C LEU A 155 24.52 16.48 6.71
N LEU A 156 25.59 15.89 6.17
CA LEU A 156 26.56 15.12 6.96
C LEU A 156 27.29 16.01 7.96
N GLY A 157 27.62 17.25 7.61
CA GLY A 157 28.19 18.23 8.53
C GLY A 157 27.27 18.52 9.72
N VAL A 158 25.96 18.67 9.46
CA VAL A 158 24.94 18.82 10.50
C VAL A 158 24.88 17.59 11.41
N ILE A 159 24.81 16.39 10.83
CA ILE A 159 24.78 15.12 11.57
C ILE A 159 26.04 14.99 12.44
N ASN A 160 27.21 15.27 11.89
CA ASN A 160 28.48 15.20 12.59
C ASN A 160 28.54 16.18 13.77
N ASN A 161 28.06 17.42 13.58
CA ASN A 161 27.98 18.40 14.64
C ASN A 161 27.07 17.94 15.80
N PHE A 162 25.93 17.30 15.51
CA PHE A 162 25.08 16.74 16.55
C PHE A 162 25.75 15.54 17.24
N SER A 163 26.37 14.64 16.47
CA SER A 163 26.97 13.41 17.00
C SER A 163 28.25 13.65 17.79
N GLU A 164 29.25 14.31 17.20
CA GLU A 164 30.58 14.50 17.80
C GLU A 164 30.60 15.67 18.77
N ASN A 165 30.23 16.88 18.32
CA ASN A 165 30.39 18.10 19.12
C ASN A 165 29.37 18.19 20.24
N LYS A 166 28.09 17.94 19.93
CA LYS A 166 27.00 17.99 20.91
C LYS A 166 26.83 16.68 21.68
N LYS A 167 27.55 15.61 21.30
CA LYS A 167 27.47 14.28 21.93
C LYS A 167 26.05 13.72 22.00
N ILE A 168 25.21 14.05 21.03
CA ILE A 168 23.85 13.51 20.90
C ILE A 168 23.92 12.18 20.13
N LYS A 169 23.12 11.19 20.50
CA LYS A 169 23.02 9.96 19.72
C LYS A 169 22.25 10.25 18.43
N VAL A 170 22.84 9.88 17.29
CA VAL A 170 22.25 10.16 15.98
C VAL A 170 22.07 8.86 15.19
N ILE A 171 20.87 8.68 14.65
CA ILE A 171 20.54 7.58 13.74
C ILE A 171 20.11 8.19 12.41
N VAL A 172 20.65 7.66 11.31
CA VAL A 172 20.28 8.05 9.95
C VAL A 172 19.53 6.89 9.31
N ILE A 173 18.36 7.13 8.74
CA ILE A 173 17.63 6.14 7.96
C ILE A 173 17.76 6.53 6.49
N ALA A 174 18.23 5.58 5.68
CA ALA A 174 18.43 5.82 4.26
C ALA A 174 18.18 4.58 3.40
N ASP A 175 18.00 4.78 2.11
CA ASP A 175 18.27 3.76 1.09
C ASP A 175 19.64 4.06 0.48
N GLU A 176 20.69 3.43 1.04
CA GLU A 176 22.08 3.77 0.71
C GLU A 176 22.43 3.55 -0.76
N GLU A 177 21.77 2.59 -1.43
CA GLU A 177 21.93 2.34 -2.86
C GLU A 177 21.48 3.52 -3.73
N LYS A 178 20.68 4.43 -3.18
CA LYS A 178 20.18 5.63 -3.86
C LYS A 178 20.95 6.90 -3.51
N ILE A 179 21.96 6.81 -2.66
CA ILE A 179 22.84 7.93 -2.32
C ILE A 179 23.93 8.04 -3.39
N LYS A 180 24.28 9.28 -3.78
CA LYS A 180 25.33 9.58 -4.76
C LYS A 180 26.72 9.12 -4.26
N GLU A 181 27.66 8.90 -5.17
CA GLU A 181 28.99 8.36 -4.83
C GLU A 181 29.85 9.25 -3.91
N GLU A 182 29.70 10.57 -4.00
CA GLU A 182 30.43 11.58 -3.19
C GLU A 182 30.24 11.41 -1.68
N TYR A 183 29.21 10.67 -1.25
CA TYR A 183 28.94 10.35 0.15
C TYR A 183 29.97 9.40 0.78
N LYS A 184 30.64 8.53 0.01
CA LYS A 184 31.49 7.45 0.55
C LYS A 184 32.66 7.98 1.38
N GLU A 185 33.28 9.09 0.96
CA GLU A 185 34.43 9.68 1.65
C GLU A 185 34.04 10.30 3.00
N PHE A 186 32.88 10.95 3.06
CA PHE A 186 32.39 11.58 4.30
C PHE A 186 31.75 10.57 5.24
N LYS A 187 31.23 9.45 4.71
CA LYS A 187 30.62 8.37 5.51
C LYS A 187 31.56 7.87 6.59
N GLU A 188 32.83 7.58 6.26
CA GLU A 188 33.80 7.00 7.18
C GLU A 188 33.99 7.85 8.46
N LYS A 189 33.90 9.18 8.31
CA LYS A 189 34.03 10.11 9.44
C LYS A 189 32.76 10.20 10.28
N VAL A 190 31.59 10.16 9.64
CA VAL A 190 30.31 10.52 10.29
C VAL A 190 29.52 9.30 10.76
N ILE A 191 29.55 8.22 9.98
CA ILE A 191 28.79 6.99 10.21
C ILE A 191 29.71 5.93 10.79
N PHE A 192 29.58 5.67 12.09
CA PHE A 192 30.31 4.65 12.81
C PHE A 192 29.96 3.24 12.33
N ASN A 193 28.67 2.91 12.29
CA ASN A 193 28.16 1.60 11.86
C ASN A 193 26.99 1.75 10.89
N THR A 194 26.89 0.83 9.94
CA THR A 194 25.74 0.69 9.04
C THR A 194 25.08 -0.66 9.25
N TYR A 195 23.79 -0.67 9.57
CA TYR A 195 22.97 -1.86 9.76
C TYR A 195 22.01 -2.01 8.59
N TYR A 196 22.07 -3.14 7.89
CA TYR A 196 21.19 -3.44 6.76
C TYR A 196 19.93 -4.16 7.25
N LEU A 197 18.76 -3.54 7.12
CA LEU A 197 17.49 -4.16 7.47
C LEU A 197 17.13 -5.24 6.45
N LEU A 198 17.26 -6.50 6.88
CA LEU A 198 16.69 -7.67 6.21
C LEU A 198 15.34 -7.99 6.86
N PRO A 199 14.23 -7.49 6.32
CA PRO A 199 12.91 -7.78 6.88
C PRO A 199 12.55 -9.26 6.69
N GLU A 200 12.00 -9.85 7.74
CA GLU A 200 11.30 -11.13 7.66
C GLU A 200 9.92 -10.90 7.04
N TYR A 201 9.86 -10.79 5.70
CA TYR A 201 8.65 -10.42 4.98
C TYR A 201 7.45 -11.30 5.32
N SER A 202 7.63 -12.61 5.51
CA SER A 202 6.55 -13.52 5.91
C SER A 202 5.88 -13.09 7.21
N LYS A 203 6.65 -12.84 8.27
CA LYS A 203 6.11 -12.33 9.55
C LYS A 203 5.42 -10.99 9.39
N ILE A 204 5.98 -10.10 8.57
CA ILE A 204 5.39 -8.78 8.31
C ILE A 204 4.05 -8.92 7.58
N ILE A 205 3.96 -9.80 6.57
CA ILE A 205 2.74 -10.07 5.81
C ILE A 205 1.66 -10.64 6.73
N SER A 206 1.99 -11.65 7.56
CA SER A 206 1.08 -12.19 8.57
C SER A 206 0.56 -11.09 9.50
N ASN A 207 1.46 -10.28 10.05
CA ASN A 207 1.09 -9.21 10.98
C ASN A 207 0.23 -8.11 10.30
N ILE A 208 0.43 -7.84 9.01
CA ILE A 208 -0.40 -6.90 8.25
C ILE A 208 -1.83 -7.45 8.08
N ILE A 209 -1.95 -8.74 7.80
CA ILE A 209 -3.25 -9.39 7.61
C ILE A 209 -3.98 -9.54 8.95
N GLU A 210 -3.29 -9.94 10.02
CA GLU A 210 -3.87 -10.10 11.36
C GLU A 210 -4.42 -8.77 11.91
N ASN A 211 -3.72 -7.65 11.67
CA ASN A 211 -4.15 -6.32 12.12
C ASN A 211 -4.99 -5.58 11.06
N TYR A 212 -5.45 -6.27 10.00
CA TYR A 212 -6.25 -5.64 8.97
C TYR A 212 -7.64 -5.28 9.51
N VAL A 213 -8.02 -4.02 9.35
CA VAL A 213 -9.35 -3.52 9.73
C VAL A 213 -10.26 -3.63 8.51
N GLU A 214 -11.05 -4.70 8.46
CA GLU A 214 -11.98 -4.94 7.36
C GLU A 214 -13.20 -4.00 7.37
N THR A 215 -13.61 -3.60 6.18
CA THR A 215 -14.86 -2.89 5.88
C THR A 215 -15.94 -3.86 5.39
N LYS A 216 -15.56 -4.95 4.70
CA LYS A 216 -16.45 -6.04 4.29
C LYS A 216 -16.20 -7.24 5.19
N SER A 217 -17.27 -7.71 5.83
CA SER A 217 -17.24 -8.87 6.73
C SER A 217 -16.62 -10.09 6.06
N GLY A 218 -15.65 -10.73 6.73
CA GLY A 218 -15.00 -11.97 6.30
C GLY A 218 -13.80 -11.78 5.38
N TYR A 219 -13.43 -10.54 5.06
CA TYR A 219 -12.28 -10.25 4.21
C TYR A 219 -10.95 -10.64 4.88
N THR A 220 -10.77 -10.38 6.17
CA THR A 220 -9.57 -10.79 6.93
C THR A 220 -9.45 -12.32 6.97
N SER A 221 -10.55 -13.05 7.09
CA SER A 221 -10.54 -14.52 6.99
C SER A 221 -10.17 -15.00 5.59
N PHE A 222 -10.66 -14.31 4.54
CA PHE A 222 -10.26 -14.56 3.16
C PHE A 222 -8.76 -14.32 2.94
N LEU A 223 -8.21 -13.21 3.43
CA LEU A 223 -6.77 -12.92 3.32
C LEU A 223 -5.92 -13.99 4.02
N ASN A 224 -6.32 -14.42 5.23
CA ASN A 224 -5.64 -15.49 5.95
C ASN A 224 -5.67 -16.82 5.18
N LYS A 225 -6.81 -17.17 4.56
CA LYS A 225 -6.92 -18.37 3.72
C LYS A 225 -5.93 -18.36 2.55
N TYR A 226 -5.65 -17.20 1.97
CA TYR A 226 -4.79 -17.04 0.79
C TYR A 226 -3.42 -16.42 1.10
N ILE A 227 -2.96 -16.45 2.36
CA ILE A 227 -1.69 -15.85 2.77
C ILE A 227 -0.50 -16.36 1.95
N ASN A 228 -0.44 -17.66 1.67
CA ASN A 228 0.64 -18.25 0.88
C ASN A 228 0.67 -17.71 -0.57
N LEU A 229 -0.49 -17.44 -1.19
CA LEU A 229 -0.54 -16.83 -2.52
C LEU A 229 -0.07 -15.38 -2.47
N ILE A 230 -0.42 -14.65 -1.41
CA ILE A 230 0.00 -13.26 -1.19
C ILE A 230 1.52 -13.18 -0.98
N GLU A 231 2.09 -14.09 -0.19
CA GLU A 231 3.54 -14.21 -0.02
C GLU A 231 4.21 -14.55 -1.35
N GLN A 232 3.70 -15.54 -2.08
CA GLN A 232 4.25 -15.96 -3.36
C GLN A 232 4.32 -14.79 -4.35
N VAL A 233 3.22 -14.07 -4.58
CA VAL A 233 3.21 -12.93 -5.51
C VAL A 233 4.13 -11.80 -5.03
N PHE A 234 4.23 -11.58 -3.71
CA PHE A 234 5.15 -10.59 -3.16
C PHE A 234 6.61 -10.93 -3.47
N PHE A 235 7.03 -12.17 -3.25
CA PHE A 235 8.40 -12.62 -3.53
C PHE A 235 8.71 -12.64 -5.03
N GLU A 236 7.83 -13.21 -5.85
CA GLU A 236 8.00 -13.23 -7.32
C GLU A 236 8.06 -11.81 -7.90
N SER A 237 7.39 -10.85 -7.27
CA SER A 237 7.47 -9.46 -7.72
C SER A 237 8.87 -8.87 -7.63
N ASN A 238 9.72 -9.37 -6.73
CA ASN A 238 11.01 -8.78 -6.35
C ASN A 238 10.87 -7.28 -6.00
N SER A 239 9.71 -6.84 -5.51
CA SER A 239 9.45 -5.43 -5.22
C SER A 239 9.96 -5.00 -3.85
N ASN A 240 10.02 -5.93 -2.88
CA ASN A 240 10.48 -5.69 -1.51
C ASN A 240 9.80 -4.49 -0.83
N ASN A 241 8.62 -4.09 -1.33
CA ASN A 241 7.95 -2.86 -0.95
C ASN A 241 6.56 -3.15 -0.38
N ILE A 242 6.50 -3.23 0.94
CA ILE A 242 5.29 -3.55 1.71
C ILE A 242 4.19 -2.49 1.51
N ARG A 243 4.53 -1.26 1.11
CA ARG A 243 3.51 -0.23 0.83
C ARG A 243 2.66 -0.59 -0.38
N ILE A 244 3.26 -1.21 -1.40
CA ILE A 244 2.52 -1.68 -2.58
C ILE A 244 1.59 -2.81 -2.18
N LEU A 245 2.08 -3.76 -1.37
CA LEU A 245 1.25 -4.84 -0.86
C LEU A 245 0.04 -4.32 -0.06
N LYS A 246 0.25 -3.40 0.89
CA LYS A 246 -0.86 -2.79 1.64
C LYS A 246 -1.90 -2.15 0.73
N ALA A 247 -1.46 -1.43 -0.30
CA ALA A 247 -2.37 -0.82 -1.28
C ALA A 247 -3.16 -1.88 -2.07
N ILE A 248 -2.53 -3.00 -2.44
CA ILE A 248 -3.19 -4.12 -3.12
C ILE A 248 -4.29 -4.70 -2.23
N LEU A 249 -3.97 -5.01 -0.97
CA LEU A 249 -4.95 -5.59 -0.03
C LEU A 249 -6.14 -4.64 0.19
N ILE A 250 -5.86 -3.35 0.44
CA ILE A 250 -6.92 -2.34 0.63
C ILE A 250 -7.83 -2.23 -0.60
N ASN A 251 -7.24 -2.14 -1.79
CA ASN A 251 -8.02 -1.96 -3.00
C ASN A 251 -8.80 -3.24 -3.35
N PHE A 252 -8.20 -4.42 -3.17
CA PHE A 252 -8.84 -5.68 -3.54
C PHE A 252 -10.07 -5.99 -2.70
N GLU A 253 -10.19 -5.45 -1.50
CA GLU A 253 -11.40 -5.56 -0.68
C GLU A 253 -12.67 -5.11 -1.43
N ARG A 254 -12.55 -4.13 -2.34
CA ARG A 254 -13.65 -3.70 -3.20
C ARG A 254 -14.12 -4.81 -4.15
N VAL A 255 -13.18 -5.53 -4.75
CA VAL A 255 -13.47 -6.67 -5.65
C VAL A 255 -14.08 -7.81 -4.84
N TYR A 256 -13.55 -8.07 -3.65
CA TYR A 256 -14.10 -9.06 -2.72
C TYR A 256 -15.55 -8.74 -2.33
N GLY A 257 -15.83 -7.48 -1.97
CA GLY A 257 -17.17 -7.02 -1.63
C GLY A 257 -18.18 -7.25 -2.76
N LEU A 258 -17.84 -6.83 -3.98
CA LEU A 258 -18.67 -7.08 -5.16
C LEU A 258 -18.92 -8.57 -5.38
N TRP A 259 -17.89 -9.40 -5.19
CA TRP A 259 -18.02 -10.83 -5.37
C TRP A 259 -19.02 -11.41 -4.39
N CYS A 260 -18.87 -11.10 -3.10
CA CYS A 260 -19.76 -11.59 -2.04
C CYS A 260 -21.21 -11.11 -2.20
N ASP A 261 -21.42 -9.91 -2.75
CA ASP A 261 -22.75 -9.34 -2.92
C ASP A 261 -23.54 -9.94 -4.09
N ASN A 262 -22.85 -10.47 -5.10
CA ASN A 262 -23.48 -10.94 -6.34
C ASN A 262 -23.34 -12.45 -6.56
N PHE A 263 -22.37 -13.11 -5.91
CA PHE A 263 -22.00 -14.49 -6.20
C PHE A 263 -21.63 -15.26 -4.92
N SER A 264 -21.71 -16.59 -5.00
CA SER A 264 -21.13 -17.47 -3.98
C SER A 264 -19.60 -17.30 -3.93
N ILE A 265 -18.98 -17.54 -2.78
CA ILE A 265 -17.51 -17.48 -2.67
C ILE A 265 -16.92 -18.78 -3.23
N SER A 266 -16.27 -18.70 -4.38
CA SER A 266 -15.53 -19.81 -5.01
C SER A 266 -14.03 -19.71 -4.76
N GLU A 267 -13.29 -20.80 -5.00
CA GLU A 267 -11.83 -20.79 -4.91
C GLU A 267 -11.14 -19.84 -5.91
N TYR A 268 -11.79 -19.55 -7.04
CA TYR A 268 -11.28 -18.69 -8.13
C TYR A 268 -10.99 -17.24 -7.73
N ILE A 269 -11.63 -16.74 -6.66
CA ILE A 269 -11.38 -15.37 -6.18
C ILE A 269 -9.93 -15.20 -5.69
N GLY A 270 -9.29 -16.28 -5.23
CA GLY A 270 -7.85 -16.28 -4.91
C GLY A 270 -6.95 -16.09 -6.14
N ASP A 271 -7.30 -16.68 -7.28
CA ASP A 271 -6.56 -16.48 -8.54
C ASP A 271 -6.72 -15.04 -9.05
N VAL A 272 -7.92 -14.46 -8.87
CA VAL A 272 -8.19 -13.05 -9.21
C VAL A 272 -7.40 -12.10 -8.31
N LEU A 273 -7.28 -12.39 -7.01
CA LEU A 273 -6.40 -11.67 -6.09
C LEU A 273 -4.94 -11.71 -6.56
N TYR A 274 -4.45 -12.90 -6.88
CA TYR A 274 -3.06 -13.08 -7.33
C TYR A 274 -2.81 -12.28 -8.62
N THR A 275 -3.66 -12.43 -9.64
CA THR A 275 -3.52 -11.72 -10.91
C THR A 275 -3.62 -10.20 -10.74
N TYR A 276 -4.53 -9.71 -9.88
CA TYR A 276 -4.61 -8.30 -9.53
C TYR A 276 -3.36 -7.77 -8.84
N ALA A 277 -2.79 -8.54 -7.92
CA ALA A 277 -1.54 -8.20 -7.23
C ALA A 277 -0.36 -8.11 -8.21
N VAL A 278 -0.22 -9.06 -9.13
CA VAL A 278 0.80 -9.04 -10.19
C VAL A 278 0.73 -7.75 -10.99
N MET A 279 -0.45 -7.42 -11.53
CA MET A 279 -0.64 -6.20 -12.33
C MET A 279 -0.28 -4.94 -11.53
N SER A 280 -0.65 -4.90 -10.25
CA SER A 280 -0.40 -3.76 -9.37
C SER A 280 1.09 -3.58 -9.02
N PHE A 281 1.82 -4.66 -8.76
CA PHE A 281 3.27 -4.61 -8.52
C PHE A 281 4.04 -4.12 -9.75
N GLU A 282 3.74 -4.68 -10.92
CA GLU A 282 4.43 -4.33 -12.16
C GLU A 282 4.08 -2.93 -12.66
N TYR A 283 2.84 -2.47 -12.43
CA TYR A 283 2.45 -1.09 -12.70
C TYR A 283 3.26 -0.10 -11.86
N ARG A 284 3.38 -0.35 -10.55
CA ARG A 284 4.16 0.52 -9.64
C ARG A 284 5.66 0.51 -9.95
N LYS A 285 6.20 -0.59 -10.50
CA LYS A 285 7.58 -0.65 -11.03
C LYS A 285 7.74 0.06 -12.37
N GLY A 286 6.66 0.39 -13.06
CA GLY A 286 6.69 0.99 -14.39
C GLY A 286 6.88 -0.02 -15.53
N ASN A 287 6.78 -1.32 -15.25
CA ASN A 287 6.89 -2.41 -16.21
C ASN A 287 5.55 -2.77 -16.86
N TYR A 288 4.43 -2.45 -16.19
CA TYR A 288 3.08 -2.65 -16.72
C TYR A 288 2.56 -1.34 -17.30
N LYS A 289 2.55 -1.20 -18.62
CA LYS A 289 2.10 0.01 -19.32
C LYS A 289 1.27 -0.35 -20.54
N ARG A 290 0.31 0.53 -20.87
CA ARG A 290 -0.51 0.41 -22.08
C ARG A 290 0.39 0.42 -23.32
N GLN A 291 0.29 -0.62 -24.15
CA GLN A 291 1.04 -0.71 -25.40
C GLN A 291 0.25 -0.13 -26.58
N LYS A 292 0.93 0.03 -27.73
CA LYS A 292 0.37 0.55 -28.99
C LYS A 292 -0.90 -0.19 -29.44
N TYR A 293 -1.00 -1.49 -29.14
CA TYR A 293 -2.15 -2.35 -29.47
C TYR A 293 -3.06 -2.63 -28.25
N GLY A 294 -3.07 -1.75 -27.25
CA GLY A 294 -3.91 -1.89 -26.06
C GLY A 294 -3.34 -2.88 -25.04
N TYR A 295 -4.20 -3.74 -24.49
CA TYR A 295 -3.87 -4.66 -23.37
C TYR A 295 -3.43 -6.07 -23.81
N VAL A 296 -3.39 -6.34 -25.12
CA VAL A 296 -3.27 -7.71 -25.68
C VAL A 296 -1.89 -8.33 -25.44
N PHE A 297 -0.81 -7.53 -25.52
CA PHE A 297 0.57 -8.01 -25.42
C PHE A 297 1.26 -7.62 -24.10
N ILE A 298 0.50 -7.10 -23.13
CA ILE A 298 1.08 -6.71 -21.84
C ILE A 298 1.31 -7.95 -20.95
N ASP A 299 0.50 -8.99 -21.16
CA ASP A 299 0.43 -10.18 -20.32
C ASP A 299 1.54 -11.21 -20.61
N SER A 300 2.10 -11.23 -21.82
CA SER A 300 3.05 -12.28 -22.24
C SER A 300 4.30 -12.33 -21.38
N ASN A 301 4.81 -11.16 -20.96
CA ASN A 301 5.99 -11.09 -20.11
C ASN A 301 5.69 -11.40 -18.65
N LEU A 302 4.40 -11.38 -18.26
CA LEU A 302 3.97 -11.66 -16.89
C LEU A 302 3.79 -13.15 -16.65
N SER A 303 3.26 -13.89 -17.62
CA SER A 303 3.12 -15.35 -17.52
C SER A 303 4.44 -16.07 -17.35
N ASP A 304 5.53 -15.52 -17.91
CA ASP A 304 6.87 -16.11 -17.78
C ASP A 304 7.48 -15.87 -16.39
N LYS A 305 7.12 -14.75 -15.75
CA LYS A 305 7.67 -14.34 -14.45
C LYS A 305 6.84 -14.86 -13.26
N TYR A 306 5.52 -14.92 -13.41
CA TYR A 306 4.57 -15.18 -12.34
C TYR A 306 3.78 -16.46 -12.60
N LEU A 307 3.99 -17.47 -11.75
CA LEU A 307 3.52 -18.84 -11.99
C LEU A 307 2.00 -18.96 -12.10
N ASN A 308 1.24 -18.20 -11.28
CA ASN A 308 -0.22 -18.29 -11.25
C ASN A 308 -0.91 -17.17 -12.06
N TYR A 309 -0.16 -16.42 -12.87
CA TYR A 309 -0.74 -15.29 -13.60
C TYR A 309 -1.76 -15.76 -14.63
N GLY A 310 -2.99 -15.22 -14.54
CA GLY A 310 -4.09 -15.56 -15.45
C GLY A 310 -4.69 -16.96 -15.26
N ARG A 311 -4.29 -17.68 -14.20
CA ARG A 311 -4.83 -18.99 -13.85
C ARG A 311 -6.36 -18.93 -13.73
N ASN A 312 -7.04 -19.99 -14.21
CA ASN A 312 -8.50 -20.10 -14.22
C ASN A 312 -9.20 -18.88 -14.85
N GLY A 313 -8.58 -18.23 -15.84
CA GLY A 313 -9.17 -17.07 -16.49
C GLY A 313 -9.29 -15.86 -15.57
N SER A 314 -8.36 -15.66 -14.64
CA SER A 314 -8.37 -14.51 -13.70
C SER A 314 -7.96 -13.16 -14.33
N CYS A 315 -7.49 -13.15 -15.59
CA CYS A 315 -7.14 -11.91 -16.30
C CYS A 315 -8.38 -11.13 -16.75
N PHE A 316 -8.88 -10.25 -15.89
CA PHE A 316 -10.05 -9.41 -16.15
C PHE A 316 -9.65 -8.11 -16.86
N ASN A 317 -10.33 -7.78 -17.96
CA ASN A 317 -10.07 -6.52 -18.67
C ASN A 317 -10.50 -5.31 -17.84
N SER A 318 -11.59 -5.44 -17.07
CA SER A 318 -12.07 -4.43 -16.14
C SER A 318 -11.01 -4.08 -15.09
N LEU A 319 -10.36 -5.10 -14.48
CA LEU A 319 -9.29 -4.89 -13.51
C LEU A 319 -8.01 -4.31 -14.14
N LYS A 320 -7.68 -4.69 -15.40
CA LYS A 320 -6.56 -4.07 -16.14
C LYS A 320 -6.76 -2.58 -16.34
N GLN A 321 -7.96 -2.18 -16.78
CA GLN A 321 -8.31 -0.77 -16.94
C GLN A 321 -8.24 -0.03 -15.61
N TRP A 322 -8.69 -0.67 -14.53
CA TRP A 322 -8.62 -0.08 -13.21
C TRP A 322 -7.18 0.16 -12.74
N VAL A 323 -6.30 -0.84 -12.88
CA VAL A 323 -4.88 -0.70 -12.47
C VAL A 323 -4.15 0.37 -13.31
N LEU A 324 -4.37 0.39 -14.64
CA LEU A 324 -3.62 1.26 -15.55
C LEU A 324 -4.16 2.69 -15.64
N GLU A 325 -5.48 2.87 -15.50
CA GLU A 325 -6.15 4.13 -15.80
C GLU A 325 -6.98 4.66 -14.61
N ASN A 326 -7.00 3.95 -13.48
CA ASN A 326 -7.85 4.23 -12.32
C ASN A 326 -9.35 4.34 -12.66
N ARG A 327 -9.79 3.66 -13.73
CA ARG A 327 -11.19 3.59 -14.14
C ARG A 327 -11.84 2.34 -13.57
N TRP A 328 -12.74 2.52 -12.60
CA TRP A 328 -13.51 1.43 -12.01
C TRP A 328 -14.78 1.19 -12.82
N ASP A 329 -14.94 -0.02 -13.34
CA ASP A 329 -16.14 -0.49 -14.05
C ASP A 329 -16.76 -1.67 -13.31
N GLU A 330 -17.70 -1.37 -12.42
CA GLU A 330 -18.39 -2.34 -11.57
C GLU A 330 -19.14 -3.41 -12.38
N ASN A 331 -19.95 -2.97 -13.35
CA ASN A 331 -20.72 -3.86 -14.22
C ASN A 331 -19.80 -4.72 -15.09
N GLY A 332 -18.69 -4.15 -15.55
CA GLY A 332 -17.63 -4.88 -16.24
C GLY A 332 -17.07 -6.01 -15.39
N VAL A 333 -16.71 -5.74 -14.13
CA VAL A 333 -16.22 -6.78 -13.20
C VAL A 333 -17.28 -7.86 -12.97
N ILE A 334 -18.53 -7.48 -12.66
CA ILE A 334 -19.63 -8.44 -12.41
C ILE A 334 -19.88 -9.33 -13.63
N SER A 335 -19.96 -8.73 -14.83
CA SER A 335 -20.18 -9.48 -16.08
C SER A 335 -19.03 -10.44 -16.40
N GLU A 336 -17.78 -10.05 -16.12
CA GLU A 336 -16.62 -10.93 -16.30
C GLU A 336 -16.60 -12.08 -15.30
N ILE A 337 -16.98 -11.84 -14.04
CA ILE A 337 -17.11 -12.89 -13.01
C ILE A 337 -18.21 -13.87 -13.39
N SER A 338 -19.41 -13.36 -13.69
CA SER A 338 -20.57 -14.19 -14.08
C SER A 338 -20.20 -15.07 -15.27
N ARG A 339 -19.75 -14.48 -16.38
CA ARG A 339 -19.42 -15.23 -17.60
C ARG A 339 -18.37 -16.33 -17.41
N ARG A 340 -17.39 -16.12 -16.50
CA ARG A 340 -16.25 -17.04 -16.35
C ARG A 340 -16.44 -18.09 -15.27
N TYR A 341 -17.11 -17.74 -14.16
CA TYR A 341 -17.17 -18.58 -12.96
C TYR A 341 -18.57 -18.99 -12.55
N TYR A 342 -19.58 -18.26 -13.00
CA TYR A 342 -20.99 -18.57 -12.79
C TYR A 342 -21.71 -18.49 -14.13
N PRO A 343 -21.28 -19.27 -15.15
CA PRO A 343 -22.11 -19.41 -16.32
C PRO A 343 -23.44 -19.92 -15.79
N GLU A 344 -24.50 -19.11 -15.88
CA GLU A 344 -25.85 -19.63 -15.64
C GLU A 344 -25.97 -20.92 -16.46
N GLU A 345 -26.65 -21.94 -15.93
CA GLU A 345 -27.14 -23.02 -16.79
C GLU A 345 -27.99 -22.33 -17.86
N ILE A 346 -27.38 -22.02 -19.01
CA ILE A 346 -28.04 -21.34 -20.11
C ILE A 346 -29.30 -22.16 -20.35
N PRO A 347 -30.51 -21.57 -20.18
CA PRO A 347 -31.75 -22.31 -20.39
C PRO A 347 -31.66 -23.03 -21.73
N SER A 348 -32.07 -24.30 -21.79
CA SER A 348 -31.82 -25.15 -22.95
C SER A 348 -32.22 -24.50 -24.28
N TYR A 349 -33.29 -23.68 -24.28
CA TYR A 349 -33.72 -22.86 -25.41
C TYR A 349 -32.69 -21.80 -25.86
N GLN A 350 -32.06 -21.06 -24.94
CA GLN A 350 -31.00 -20.11 -25.28
C GLN A 350 -29.77 -20.82 -25.80
N LYS A 351 -29.41 -21.98 -25.23
CA LYS A 351 -28.30 -22.80 -25.71
C LYS A 351 -28.56 -23.28 -27.14
N PHE A 352 -29.80 -23.64 -27.45
CA PHE A 352 -30.21 -24.00 -28.80
C PHE A 352 -30.06 -22.82 -29.78
N LEU A 353 -30.49 -21.61 -29.41
CA LEU A 353 -30.46 -20.42 -30.27
C LEU A 353 -29.06 -19.87 -30.55
N VAL A 354 -28.11 -20.03 -29.61
CA VAL A 354 -26.72 -19.53 -29.77
C VAL A 354 -25.75 -20.57 -30.34
N SER A 355 -26.14 -21.85 -30.37
CA SER A 355 -25.28 -22.92 -30.89
C SER A 355 -25.31 -22.96 -32.41
N SER A 356 -24.18 -23.29 -33.03
CA SER A 356 -24.20 -23.66 -34.45
C SER A 356 -24.93 -24.99 -34.66
N PHE A 357 -25.62 -25.16 -35.79
CA PHE A 357 -26.38 -26.37 -36.10
C PHE A 357 -25.60 -27.67 -35.85
N TRP A 358 -24.31 -27.71 -36.21
CA TRP A 358 -23.44 -28.88 -36.07
C TRP A 358 -23.00 -29.18 -34.63
N GLN A 359 -23.29 -28.30 -33.68
CA GLN A 359 -23.01 -28.49 -32.25
C GLN A 359 -24.25 -28.96 -31.46
N LEU A 360 -25.42 -29.03 -32.11
CA LEU A 360 -26.65 -29.50 -31.50
C LEU A 360 -26.71 -31.03 -31.51
N ASN A 361 -27.18 -31.62 -30.41
CA ASN A 361 -27.46 -33.06 -30.32
C ASN A 361 -28.98 -33.30 -30.31
N ASP A 362 -29.39 -34.54 -30.59
CA ASP A 362 -30.81 -34.91 -30.73
C ASP A 362 -31.64 -34.56 -29.48
N GLN A 363 -31.06 -34.73 -28.28
CA GLN A 363 -31.74 -34.42 -27.02
C GLN A 363 -32.03 -32.92 -26.87
N ILE A 364 -31.08 -32.06 -27.22
CA ILE A 364 -31.24 -30.60 -27.16
C ILE A 364 -32.25 -30.15 -28.23
N ILE A 365 -32.18 -30.71 -29.44
CA ILE A 365 -33.13 -30.37 -30.52
C ILE A 365 -34.57 -30.74 -30.10
N LEU A 366 -34.78 -31.95 -29.60
CA LEU A 366 -36.13 -32.43 -29.24
C LEU A 366 -36.73 -31.68 -28.03
N SER A 367 -35.90 -31.31 -27.06
CA SER A 367 -36.37 -30.58 -25.87
C SER A 367 -36.55 -29.09 -26.10
N SER A 368 -35.67 -28.46 -26.89
CA SER A 368 -35.57 -27.00 -26.97
C SER A 368 -36.28 -26.40 -28.19
N LEU A 369 -36.43 -27.16 -29.28
CA LEU A 369 -37.10 -26.67 -30.50
C LEU A 369 -38.57 -26.30 -30.26
N PRO A 370 -39.40 -27.12 -29.58
CA PRO A 370 -40.79 -26.77 -29.32
C PRO A 370 -40.93 -25.47 -28.50
N GLU A 371 -40.11 -25.33 -27.46
CA GLU A 371 -40.07 -24.16 -26.58
C GLU A 371 -39.64 -22.89 -27.34
N CYS A 372 -38.61 -22.98 -28.19
CA CYS A 372 -38.17 -21.85 -29.02
C CYS A 372 -39.24 -21.41 -30.01
N VAL A 373 -39.96 -22.35 -30.62
CA VAL A 373 -41.03 -22.02 -31.57
C VAL A 373 -42.21 -21.36 -30.85
N GLU A 374 -42.60 -21.86 -29.68
CA GLU A 374 -43.63 -21.24 -28.84
C GLU A 374 -43.25 -19.81 -28.44
N TYR A 375 -42.00 -19.59 -28.00
CA TYR A 375 -41.50 -18.25 -27.66
C TYR A 375 -41.43 -17.31 -28.88
N GLY A 376 -41.17 -17.85 -30.07
CA GLY A 376 -41.23 -17.10 -31.32
C GLY A 376 -42.65 -16.61 -31.63
N TYR A 377 -43.66 -17.49 -31.52
CA TYR A 377 -45.07 -17.13 -31.74
C TYR A 377 -45.61 -16.17 -30.68
N ASP A 378 -45.18 -16.32 -29.42
CA ASP A 378 -45.56 -15.44 -28.30
C ASP A 378 -44.88 -14.06 -28.34
N GLY A 379 -43.96 -13.83 -29.29
CA GLY A 379 -43.20 -12.57 -29.38
C GLY A 379 -42.20 -12.35 -28.24
N LYS A 380 -41.76 -13.43 -27.58
CA LYS A 380 -40.80 -13.41 -26.47
C LYS A 380 -39.34 -13.45 -26.93
N LEU A 381 -39.09 -13.83 -28.19
CA LEU A 381 -37.75 -13.81 -28.79
C LEU A 381 -37.40 -12.44 -29.36
N THR A 382 -36.12 -12.07 -29.25
CA THR A 382 -35.55 -10.93 -29.97
C THR A 382 -35.47 -11.21 -31.48
N ILE A 383 -35.28 -10.16 -32.28
CA ILE A 383 -35.14 -10.29 -33.74
C ILE A 383 -33.96 -11.20 -34.11
N ASP A 384 -32.82 -11.06 -33.43
CA ASP A 384 -31.63 -11.86 -33.69
C ASP A 384 -31.85 -13.34 -33.33
N GLU A 385 -32.55 -13.61 -32.22
CA GLU A 385 -32.94 -14.97 -31.81
C GLU A 385 -33.94 -15.59 -32.79
N LEU A 386 -34.89 -14.82 -33.33
CA LEU A 386 -35.83 -15.27 -34.34
C LEU A 386 -35.11 -15.65 -35.64
N ILE A 387 -34.12 -14.85 -36.07
CA ILE A 387 -33.29 -15.14 -37.24
C ILE A 387 -32.50 -16.42 -37.03
N SER A 388 -31.89 -16.60 -35.85
CA SER A 388 -31.18 -17.83 -35.49
C SER A 388 -32.09 -19.05 -35.50
N LEU A 389 -33.30 -18.95 -34.95
CA LEU A 389 -34.31 -20.01 -34.97
C LEU A 389 -34.67 -20.42 -36.41
N LEU A 390 -34.96 -19.45 -37.28
CA LEU A 390 -35.27 -19.71 -38.70
C LEU A 390 -34.09 -20.36 -39.43
N GLY A 391 -32.86 -19.93 -39.13
CA GLY A 391 -31.64 -20.53 -39.67
C GLY A 391 -31.50 -22.01 -39.29
N ILE A 392 -31.73 -22.34 -38.02
CA ILE A 392 -31.67 -23.72 -37.52
C ILE A 392 -32.80 -24.59 -38.13
N ILE A 393 -34.02 -24.06 -38.22
CA ILE A 393 -35.16 -24.75 -38.87
C ILE A 393 -34.87 -25.05 -40.34
N SER A 394 -34.31 -24.07 -41.07
CA SER A 394 -33.88 -24.26 -42.46
C SER A 394 -32.80 -25.34 -42.58
N ALA A 395 -31.82 -25.36 -41.67
CA ALA A 395 -30.79 -26.39 -41.66
C ALA A 395 -31.35 -27.79 -41.36
N LEU A 396 -32.28 -27.92 -40.41
CA LEU A 396 -32.96 -29.20 -40.11
C LEU A 396 -33.72 -29.71 -41.34
N LYS A 397 -34.46 -28.84 -42.02
CA LYS A 397 -35.22 -29.16 -43.24
C LYS A 397 -34.32 -29.59 -44.40
N ASN A 398 -33.22 -28.86 -44.63
CA ASN A 398 -32.28 -29.18 -45.72
C ASN A 398 -31.53 -30.50 -45.50
N ASN A 399 -31.39 -30.95 -44.25
CA ASN A 399 -30.72 -32.20 -43.91
C ASN A 399 -31.70 -33.37 -43.66
N ASN A 400 -33.00 -33.23 -43.96
CA ASN A 400 -34.05 -34.23 -43.73
C ASN A 400 -34.15 -34.73 -42.27
N ILE A 401 -33.79 -33.90 -41.30
CA ILE A 401 -33.92 -34.20 -39.87
C ILE A 401 -35.30 -33.69 -39.44
N SER A 402 -36.30 -34.58 -39.48
CA SER A 402 -37.65 -34.26 -38.99
C SER A 402 -37.81 -34.78 -37.57
N PRO A 403 -38.05 -33.91 -36.57
CA PRO A 403 -38.61 -34.33 -35.29
C PRO A 403 -39.96 -35.01 -35.54
N GLU A 404 -40.22 -36.19 -34.96
CA GLU A 404 -41.46 -36.96 -35.16
C GLU A 404 -42.74 -36.22 -34.72
N TYR A 405 -42.60 -35.09 -34.02
CA TYR A 405 -43.68 -34.16 -33.72
C TYR A 405 -43.44 -32.85 -34.46
N ASN A 406 -44.10 -32.66 -35.62
CA ASN A 406 -44.61 -31.36 -36.11
C ASN A 406 -44.95 -31.37 -37.61
N HIS A 407 -45.97 -32.15 -37.99
CA HIS A 407 -46.59 -31.95 -39.31
C HIS A 407 -47.40 -30.64 -39.39
N TYR A 408 -47.63 -29.96 -38.26
CA TYR A 408 -48.46 -28.75 -38.17
C TYR A 408 -47.73 -27.44 -37.87
N ILE A 409 -46.45 -27.46 -37.47
CA ILE A 409 -45.72 -26.23 -37.06
C ILE A 409 -44.74 -25.74 -38.13
N ILE A 410 -44.18 -26.65 -38.94
CA ILE A 410 -43.19 -26.30 -39.99
C ILE A 410 -43.86 -25.81 -41.28
N THR A 411 -45.17 -25.98 -41.43
CA THR A 411 -45.94 -25.57 -42.61
C THR A 411 -46.52 -24.16 -42.52
N SER A 412 -46.46 -23.51 -41.36
CA SER A 412 -46.95 -22.14 -41.13
C SER A 412 -45.85 -21.08 -40.93
N LEU A 413 -44.58 -21.47 -41.00
CA LEU A 413 -43.39 -20.61 -41.12
C LEU A 413 -42.82 -20.75 -42.54
#